data_AF-A0A968WZW3-F1
#
_entry.id   AF-A0A968WZW3-F1
#
_cell.length_a   1.000
_cell.length_b   1.000
_cell.length_c   1.000
_cell.angle_alpha   90.00
_cell.angle_beta   90.00
_cell.angle_gamma   90.00
#
_symmetry.space_group_name_H-M   'P 1'
#
loop_
_entity.id
_entity.type
_entity.pdbx_description
1 polymer ?
#
loop_
_entity_poly.entity_id
_entity_poly.type
_entity_poly.pdbx_seq_one_letter_code
_entity_poly.pdbx_strand_id
1 'polypeptide(L)'
;MKAHELYAAVDPSFVSTIFDWFRANDKNVYRSAIATLAANRKLRPVYVEKKSLPDQYAWLHKTLKLKACETIGEHILQAYLMTGQQSMLSMFCDGLGIPHDGKGSVVGDLPKKSMLSA
;
A
#
# COMPACT_ATOMS: atom_id res chain seq x y z
N MET A 1 7.84 6.48 -10.77
CA MET A 1 8.34 5.44 -9.86
C MET A 1 7.31 4.34 -9.81
N LYS A 2 7.73 3.09 -9.94
CA LYS A 2 6.87 1.90 -9.98
C LYS A 2 6.71 1.31 -8.57
N ALA A 3 5.61 0.62 -8.29
CA ALA A 3 5.35 0.07 -6.96
C ALA A 3 6.43 -0.92 -6.50
N HIS A 4 6.89 -1.81 -7.38
CA HIS A 4 7.97 -2.75 -7.04
C HIS A 4 9.29 -2.03 -6.68
N GLU A 5 9.55 -0.85 -7.27
CA GLU A 5 10.71 0.00 -6.93
C GLU A 5 10.51 0.66 -5.57
N LEU A 6 9.30 1.14 -5.26
CA LEU A 6 8.96 1.67 -3.93
C LEU A 6 9.19 0.62 -2.85
N TYR A 7 8.64 -0.59 -3.01
CA TYR A 7 8.84 -1.67 -2.03
C TYR A 7 10.31 -2.10 -1.92
N ALA A 8 11.13 -1.89 -2.96
CA ALA A 8 12.56 -2.12 -2.87
C ALA A 8 13.29 -1.04 -2.05
N ALA A 9 12.81 0.21 -2.11
CA ALA A 9 13.43 1.37 -1.48
C ALA A 9 13.00 1.62 -0.03
N VAL A 10 11.78 1.24 0.36
CA VAL A 10 11.27 1.47 1.73
C VAL A 10 11.91 0.54 2.76
N ASP A 11 11.97 1.01 4.00
CA ASP A 11 12.36 0.19 5.14
C ASP A 11 11.36 -0.98 5.34
N PRO A 12 11.83 -2.21 5.62
CA PRO A 12 10.96 -3.35 5.86
C PRO A 12 9.89 -3.13 6.95
N SER A 13 10.19 -2.33 7.98
CA SER A 13 9.25 -2.02 9.07
C SER A 13 8.02 -1.24 8.58
N PHE A 14 8.16 -0.43 7.53
CA PHE A 14 7.02 0.25 6.91
C PHE A 14 6.05 -0.76 6.30
N VAL A 15 6.56 -1.81 5.65
CA VAL A 15 5.72 -2.87 5.08
C VAL A 15 5.03 -3.68 6.17
N SER A 16 5.71 -3.94 7.28
CA SER A 16 5.06 -4.53 8.46
C SER A 16 3.92 -3.66 8.98
N THR A 17 4.14 -2.34 9.08
CA THR A 17 3.12 -1.38 9.53
C THR A 17 1.87 -1.39 8.63
N ILE A 18 2.06 -1.45 7.31
CA ILE A 18 0.95 -1.57 6.35
C ILE A 18 0.12 -2.83 6.63
N PHE A 19 0.77 -3.98 6.76
CA PHE A 19 0.07 -5.25 6.93
C PHE A 19 -0.51 -5.45 8.33
N ASP A 20 0.12 -4.88 9.36
CA ASP A 20 -0.46 -4.79 10.70
C ASP A 20 -1.75 -3.95 10.69
N TRP A 21 -1.73 -2.81 9.99
CA TRP A 21 -2.91 -1.97 9.84
C TRP A 21 -4.06 -2.72 9.14
N PHE A 22 -3.78 -3.42 8.04
CA PHE A 22 -4.80 -4.23 7.38
C PHE A 22 -5.32 -5.35 8.29
N ARG A 23 -4.47 -6.04 9.04
CA ARG A 23 -4.98 -7.09 9.95
C ARG A 23 -5.85 -6.54 11.08
N ALA A 24 -5.57 -5.33 11.54
CA ALA A 24 -6.36 -4.67 12.58
C ALA A 24 -7.69 -4.11 12.04
N ASN A 25 -7.70 -3.55 10.83
CA ASN A 25 -8.81 -2.75 10.31
C ASN A 25 -9.59 -3.42 9.17
N ASP A 26 -8.91 -4.21 8.31
CA ASP A 26 -9.52 -4.92 7.18
C ASP A 26 -8.81 -6.25 6.89
N LYS A 27 -9.21 -7.29 7.64
CA LYS A 27 -8.65 -8.64 7.50
C LYS A 27 -8.90 -9.25 6.12
N ASN A 28 -9.91 -8.79 5.38
CA ASN A 28 -10.20 -9.30 4.05
C ASN A 28 -9.15 -8.81 3.05
N VAL A 29 -8.74 -7.55 3.13
CA VAL A 29 -7.64 -7.03 2.30
C VAL A 29 -6.34 -7.77 2.60
N TYR A 30 -6.02 -8.03 3.87
CA TYR A 30 -4.85 -8.84 4.23
C TYR A 30 -4.86 -10.24 3.62
N ARG A 31 -5.98 -10.96 3.73
CA ARG A 31 -6.14 -12.31 3.16
C ARG A 31 -6.04 -12.30 1.63
N SER A 32 -6.68 -11.33 0.98
CA SER A 32 -6.61 -11.15 -0.47
C SER A 32 -5.20 -10.84 -0.95
N ALA A 33 -4.44 -10.03 -0.21
CA ALA A 33 -3.04 -9.75 -0.52
C ALA A 33 -2.19 -11.03 -0.48
N ILE A 34 -2.32 -11.85 0.58
CA ILE A 34 -1.65 -13.16 0.65
C ILE A 34 -2.05 -14.03 -0.54
N ALA A 35 -3.34 -14.13 -0.84
CA ALA A 35 -3.84 -15.01 -1.89
C ALA A 35 -3.30 -14.63 -3.27
N THR A 36 -3.39 -13.36 -3.64
CA THR A 36 -2.92 -12.84 -4.93
C THR A 36 -1.40 -12.93 -5.07
N LEU A 37 -0.65 -12.56 -4.03
CA LEU A 37 0.81 -12.66 -4.06
C LEU A 37 1.28 -14.12 -4.11
N ALA A 38 0.59 -15.04 -3.42
CA ALA A 38 0.90 -16.47 -3.49
C ALA A 38 0.62 -17.04 -4.88
N ALA A 39 -0.50 -16.66 -5.51
CA ALA A 39 -0.83 -17.03 -6.88
C ALA A 39 0.22 -16.55 -7.88
N ASN A 40 0.71 -15.30 -7.76
CA ASN A 40 1.82 -14.77 -8.57
C ASN A 40 3.12 -15.57 -8.42
N ARG A 41 3.26 -16.31 -7.31
CA ARG A 41 4.40 -17.19 -7.02
C ARG A 41 4.11 -18.67 -7.28
N LYS A 42 2.96 -19.01 -7.89
CA LYS A 42 2.48 -20.37 -8.11
C LYS A 42 2.45 -21.20 -6.80
N LEU A 43 2.13 -20.55 -5.69
CA LEU A 43 2.09 -21.11 -4.34
C LEU A 43 0.66 -21.09 -3.79
N ARG A 44 0.26 -22.13 -3.04
CA ARG A 44 -1.01 -22.08 -2.30
C ARG A 44 -0.91 -21.11 -1.11
N PRO A 45 -1.91 -20.27 -0.83
CA PRO A 45 -1.87 -19.27 0.24
C PRO A 45 -1.50 -19.85 1.62
N VAL A 46 -2.00 -21.06 1.92
CA VAL A 46 -1.75 -21.78 3.17
C VAL A 46 -0.26 -21.95 3.52
N TYR A 47 0.63 -22.00 2.54
CA TYR A 47 2.09 -22.10 2.80
C TYR A 47 2.68 -20.80 3.35
N VAL A 48 2.04 -19.67 3.11
CA VAL A 48 2.38 -18.38 3.70
C VAL A 48 1.70 -18.26 5.06
N GLU A 49 0.39 -18.56 5.14
CA GLU A 49 -0.42 -18.41 6.36
C GLU A 49 0.07 -19.26 7.54
N LYS A 50 0.71 -20.39 7.28
CA LYS A 50 1.31 -21.26 8.31
C LYS A 50 2.59 -20.69 8.93
N LYS A 51 3.19 -19.65 8.34
CA LYS A 51 4.41 -19.02 8.87
C LYS A 51 4.09 -18.15 10.08
N SER A 52 5.10 -17.84 10.89
CA SER A 52 4.98 -16.80 11.90
C SER A 52 4.60 -15.45 11.26
N LEU A 53 3.96 -14.53 11.99
CA LEU A 53 3.60 -13.22 11.41
C LEU A 53 4.81 -12.45 10.85
N PRO A 54 5.96 -12.37 11.55
CA PRO A 54 7.15 -11.76 10.98
C PRO A 54 7.58 -12.40 9.65
N ASP A 55 7.54 -13.73 9.56
CA ASP A 55 7.89 -14.47 8.34
C ASP A 55 6.87 -14.26 7.21
N GLN A 56 5.58 -14.09 7.55
CA GLN A 56 4.57 -13.71 6.57
C GLN A 56 4.89 -12.34 5.98
N TYR A 57 5.21 -11.35 6.81
CA TYR A 57 5.51 -9.98 6.35
C TYR A 57 6.80 -9.92 5.55
N ALA A 58 7.86 -10.62 5.99
CA ALA A 58 9.09 -10.74 5.24
C ALA A 58 8.85 -11.38 3.87
N TRP A 59 8.00 -12.40 3.80
CA TRP A 59 7.64 -13.05 2.54
C TRP A 59 6.82 -12.14 1.61
N LEU A 60 5.85 -11.40 2.17
CA LEU A 60 5.04 -10.42 1.44
C LEU A 60 5.93 -9.31 0.87
N HIS A 61 6.78 -8.71 1.70
CA HIS A 61 7.73 -7.67 1.28
C HIS A 61 8.66 -8.16 0.17
N LYS A 62 9.25 -9.35 0.33
CA LYS A 62 10.11 -9.95 -0.69
C LYS A 62 9.37 -10.14 -2.02
N THR A 63 8.09 -10.50 -1.98
CA THR A 63 7.27 -10.75 -3.17
C THR A 63 6.84 -9.46 -3.85
N LEU A 64 6.54 -8.42 -3.08
CA LEU A 64 6.15 -7.09 -3.59
C LEU A 64 7.27 -6.37 -4.36
N LYS A 65 8.53 -6.73 -4.14
CA LYS A 65 9.68 -6.23 -4.91
C LYS A 65 9.75 -6.77 -6.35
N LEU A 66 8.91 -7.74 -6.70
CA LEU A 66 8.92 -8.35 -8.03
C LEU A 66 8.08 -7.52 -9.00
N LYS A 67 8.60 -7.29 -10.21
CA LYS A 67 7.87 -6.62 -11.31
C LYS A 67 6.50 -7.26 -11.61
N ALA A 68 6.39 -8.59 -11.48
CA ALA A 68 5.13 -9.32 -11.68
C ALA A 68 4.06 -8.98 -10.63
N CYS A 69 4.43 -8.32 -9.53
CA CYS A 69 3.52 -7.92 -8.45
C CYS A 69 3.23 -6.41 -8.46
N GLU A 70 3.53 -5.71 -9.55
CA GLU A 70 3.34 -4.27 -9.68
C GLU A 70 1.91 -3.83 -9.31
N THR A 71 0.91 -4.36 -10.02
CA THR A 71 -0.50 -3.96 -9.86
C THR A 71 -1.03 -4.21 -8.46
N ILE A 72 -0.75 -5.38 -7.88
CA ILE A 72 -1.18 -5.68 -6.51
C ILE A 72 -0.44 -4.81 -5.48
N GLY A 73 0.83 -4.48 -5.74
CA GLY A 73 1.60 -3.56 -4.92
C GLY A 73 1.04 -2.15 -4.93
N GLU A 74 0.63 -1.64 -6.09
CA GLU A 74 -0.06 -0.36 -6.25
C GLU A 74 -1.38 -0.36 -5.47
N HIS A 75 -2.21 -1.40 -5.61
CA HIS A 75 -3.49 -1.49 -4.92
C HIS A 75 -3.36 -1.56 -3.40
N ILE A 76 -2.37 -2.29 -2.88
CA ILE A 76 -2.10 -2.35 -1.43
C ILE A 76 -1.74 -0.95 -0.90
N LEU A 77 -0.87 -0.23 -1.60
CA LEU A 77 -0.47 1.10 -1.19
C LEU A 77 -1.63 2.09 -1.27
N GLN A 78 -2.39 2.05 -2.37
CA GLN A 78 -3.58 2.89 -2.55
C GLN A 78 -4.60 2.63 -1.44
N ALA A 79 -4.92 1.37 -1.15
CA ALA A 79 -5.86 1.02 -0.09
C ALA A 79 -5.36 1.54 1.27
N TYR A 80 -4.08 1.33 1.60
CA TYR A 80 -3.50 1.78 2.87
C TYR A 80 -3.56 3.30 3.03
N LEU A 81 -3.18 4.04 1.99
CA LEU A 81 -3.20 5.51 2.04
C LEU A 81 -4.63 6.04 2.12
N MET A 82 -5.51 5.59 1.21
CA MET A 82 -6.87 6.11 1.08
C MET A 82 -7.79 5.74 2.25
N THR A 83 -7.47 4.69 3.02
CA THR A 83 -8.33 4.23 4.13
C THR A 83 -7.66 4.34 5.49
N GLY A 84 -6.34 4.14 5.57
CA GLY A 84 -5.58 4.17 6.82
C GLY A 84 -4.90 5.50 7.13
N GLN A 85 -4.68 6.34 6.12
CA GLN A 85 -3.90 7.59 6.26
C GLN A 85 -4.68 8.83 5.84
N GLN A 86 -6.02 8.79 5.88
CA GLN A 86 -6.88 9.92 5.47
C GLN A 86 -6.54 11.22 6.20
N SER A 87 -6.25 11.17 7.51
CA SER A 87 -5.85 12.36 8.27
C SER A 87 -4.55 12.97 7.75
N MET A 88 -3.53 12.15 7.50
CA MET A 88 -2.25 12.58 6.91
C MET A 88 -2.46 13.19 5.52
N LEU A 89 -3.30 12.57 4.68
CA LEU A 89 -3.60 13.06 3.34
C LEU A 89 -4.37 14.37 3.35
N SER A 90 -5.36 14.52 4.25
CA SER A 90 -6.06 15.78 4.46
C SER A 90 -5.09 16.88 4.87
N MET A 91 -4.24 16.64 5.89
CA MET A 91 -3.22 17.61 6.31
C MET A 91 -2.25 17.99 5.19
N PHE A 92 -1.89 17.04 4.32
CA PHE A 92 -1.06 17.31 3.15
C PHE A 92 -1.78 18.21 2.14
N CYS A 93 -3.05 17.92 1.83
CA CYS A 93 -3.88 18.76 0.96
C CYS A 93 -4.06 20.17 1.56
N ASP A 94 -4.36 20.27 2.85
CA ASP A 94 -4.48 21.54 3.58
C ASP A 94 -3.20 22.38 3.49
N GLY A 95 -2.04 21.75 3.73
CA GLY A 95 -0.74 22.42 3.66
C GLY A 95 -0.38 22.95 2.27
N LEU A 96 -0.93 22.35 1.21
CA LEU A 96 -0.76 22.78 -0.17
C LEU A 96 -1.90 23.68 -0.68
N GLY A 97 -2.93 23.94 0.14
CA GLY A 97 -4.13 24.67 -0.26
C GLY A 97 -4.95 23.96 -1.34
N ILE A 98 -4.88 22.62 -1.41
CA ILE A 98 -5.62 21.80 -2.37
C ILE A 98 -7.00 21.45 -1.80
N PRO A 99 -8.11 21.85 -2.46
CA PRO A 99 -9.44 21.46 -2.03
C PRO A 99 -9.63 19.93 -2.04
N HIS A 100 -10.12 19.37 -0.93
CA HIS A 100 -10.29 17.93 -0.77
C HIS A 100 -11.61 17.60 -0.05
N ASP A 101 -12.03 16.34 -0.11
CA ASP A 101 -13.31 15.82 0.38
C ASP A 101 -13.36 15.56 1.90
N GLY A 102 -12.41 16.11 2.66
CA GLY A 102 -12.21 15.80 4.07
C GLY A 102 -11.47 14.48 4.35
N LYS A 103 -11.18 13.65 3.34
CA LYS A 103 -10.45 12.37 3.46
C LYS A 103 -9.14 12.34 2.67
N GLY A 104 -8.66 13.52 2.27
CA GLY A 104 -7.47 13.69 1.45
C GLY A 104 -7.63 13.28 -0.01
N SER A 105 -8.86 13.12 -0.52
CA SER A 105 -9.11 12.97 -1.96
C SER A 105 -9.46 14.33 -2.57
N VAL A 106 -8.76 14.70 -3.64
CA VAL A 106 -8.95 15.99 -4.32
C VAL A 106 -10.37 16.09 -4.89
N VAL A 107 -11.01 17.23 -4.71
CA VAL A 107 -12.32 17.52 -5.31
C VAL A 107 -12.11 18.17 -6.68
N GLY A 108 -12.62 17.54 -7.74
CA GLY A 108 -12.51 18.03 -9.11
C GLY A 108 -11.27 17.52 -9.85
N ASP A 109 -10.92 18.18 -10.95
CA ASP A 109 -9.73 17.82 -11.74
C ASP A 109 -8.44 18.17 -10.99
N LEU A 110 -7.45 17.29 -11.07
CA LEU A 110 -6.09 17.61 -10.64
C LEU A 110 -5.61 18.88 -11.38
N PRO A 111 -4.92 19.81 -10.69
CA PRO A 111 -4.40 21.01 -11.35
C PRO A 111 -3.54 20.63 -12.55
N LYS A 112 -3.80 21.21 -13.72
CA LYS A 112 -3.10 20.90 -14.97
C LYS A 112 -1.60 21.26 -14.96
N LYS A 113 -1.13 21.93 -13.91
CA LYS A 113 0.28 22.31 -13.70
C LYS A 113 0.70 21.85 -12.31
N SER A 114 1.85 21.17 -12.20
CA SER A 114 2.40 20.78 -10.91
C SER A 114 2.71 22.04 -10.09
N MET A 115 2.20 22.12 -8.86
CA MET A 115 2.45 23.23 -7.93
C MET A 115 3.90 23.26 -7.39
N LEU A 116 4.76 22.33 -7.79
CA LEU A 116 6.16 22.19 -7.32
C LEU A 116 7.17 23.11 -8.05
N SER A 117 6.72 24.23 -8.62
CA SER A 117 7.62 25.28 -9.13
C SER A 117 7.59 26.50 -8.22
N ALA A 118 8.22 26.37 -7.05
CA ALA A 118 8.59 27.48 -6.17
C ALA A 118 9.98 27.19 -5.59
#